data_AF-X0U979-F1
#
_entry.id   AF-X0U979-F1
#
_cell.length_a   1.000
_cell.length_b   1.000
_cell.length_c   1.000
_cell.angle_alpha   90.00
_cell.angle_beta   90.00
_cell.angle_gamma   90.00
#
_symmetry.space_group_name_H-M   'P 1'
#
loop_
_entity.id
_entity.type
_entity.pdbx_description
1 polymer ?
#
loop_
_entity_poly.entity_id
_entity_poly.type
_entity_poly.pdbx_seq_one_letter_code
_entity_poly.pdbx_strand_id
1 'polypeptide(L)'
;QLRGVVAWLCSFNNDLYQIIREKEPEILIQSDITLFSDNDKETIFRAILDNYETSSLQIRFFDLTSQYKKLNHSNLGNQIGEYVLNPDNPHNVKYFAIRVAKECDLNTLSPILIRLVLNDDEHIQTRIAAGHALESFSHSCVIEGIEELIPIALLDDPINDRFDLKGLCLNILWPQFIELNDLINHLPEPTLGRIDSYYSFIGQNFIEKLPETEIAAALIWFQENSANFSDFSIFHKTLEQILAKSLNFTANEVIFNTLCQTLSTFILNRYYSRQE
;
A
#
# COMPACT_ATOMS: atom_id res chain seq x y z
N GLN A 1 -10.87 26.35 -15.46
CA GLN A 1 -12.04 27.25 -15.63
C GLN A 1 -13.10 26.64 -16.57
N LEU A 2 -12.78 26.23 -17.80
CA LEU A 2 -13.77 25.62 -18.73
C LEU A 2 -14.48 24.35 -18.21
N ARG A 3 -13.79 23.43 -17.55
CA ARG A 3 -14.39 22.16 -17.06
C ARG A 3 -15.44 22.36 -15.96
N GLY A 4 -15.27 23.38 -15.11
CA GLY A 4 -16.29 23.76 -14.11
C GLY A 4 -17.56 24.37 -14.73
N VAL A 5 -17.42 25.04 -15.88
CA VAL A 5 -18.57 25.56 -16.65
C VAL A 5 -19.34 24.42 -17.32
N VAL A 6 -18.62 23.40 -17.81
CA VAL A 6 -19.22 22.19 -18.39
C VAL A 6 -20.07 21.44 -17.36
N ALA A 7 -19.55 21.27 -16.13
CA ALA A 7 -20.28 20.73 -14.98
C ALA A 7 -21.64 21.38 -14.77
N TRP A 8 -21.59 22.72 -14.68
CA TRP A 8 -22.75 23.55 -14.41
C TRP A 8 -23.73 23.48 -15.58
N LEU A 9 -23.26 23.54 -16.83
CA LEU A 9 -24.11 23.38 -18.01
C LEU A 9 -24.82 22.01 -18.05
N CYS A 10 -24.14 20.92 -17.65
CA CYS A 10 -24.77 19.60 -17.56
C CYS A 10 -25.92 19.54 -16.55
N SER A 11 -25.86 20.32 -15.45
CA SER A 11 -26.96 20.37 -14.48
C SER A 11 -28.24 21.03 -15.03
N PHE A 12 -28.16 21.80 -16.12
CA PHE A 12 -29.32 22.45 -16.76
C PHE A 12 -29.67 21.89 -18.14
N ASN A 13 -28.83 21.02 -18.71
CA ASN A 13 -29.03 20.46 -20.05
C ASN A 13 -28.77 18.95 -20.07
N ASN A 14 -29.86 18.19 -20.07
CA ASN A 14 -29.82 16.72 -20.04
C ASN A 14 -29.19 16.11 -21.29
N ASP A 15 -29.35 16.73 -22.46
CA ASP A 15 -28.75 16.26 -23.71
C ASP A 15 -27.23 16.38 -23.65
N LEU A 16 -26.73 17.51 -23.15
CA LEU A 16 -25.29 17.71 -22.93
C LEU A 16 -24.74 16.74 -21.88
N TYR A 17 -25.47 16.50 -20.80
CA TYR A 17 -25.11 15.50 -19.79
C TYR A 17 -24.97 14.09 -20.38
N GLN A 18 -25.94 13.65 -21.21
CA GLN A 18 -25.87 12.35 -21.87
C GLN A 18 -24.65 12.24 -22.80
N ILE A 19 -24.41 13.25 -23.63
CA ILE A 19 -23.27 13.26 -24.56
C ILE A 19 -21.93 13.15 -23.80
N ILE A 20 -21.77 13.92 -22.72
CA ILE A 20 -20.52 13.92 -21.95
C ILE A 20 -20.36 12.62 -21.18
N ARG A 21 -21.43 12.10 -20.59
CA ARG A 21 -21.40 10.81 -19.90
C ARG A 21 -20.97 9.66 -20.82
N GLU A 22 -21.41 9.68 -22.07
CA GLU A 22 -21.07 8.64 -23.05
C GLU A 22 -19.67 8.77 -23.62
N LYS A 23 -19.15 10.00 -23.75
CA LYS A 23 -17.87 10.25 -24.46
C LYS A 23 -16.69 10.56 -23.55
N GLU A 24 -16.91 11.36 -22.51
CA GLU A 24 -15.86 11.87 -21.61
C GLU A 24 -16.38 12.00 -20.16
N PRO A 25 -16.83 10.89 -19.52
CA PRO A 25 -17.43 10.95 -18.19
C PRO A 25 -16.46 11.46 -17.11
N GLU A 26 -15.15 11.44 -17.35
CA GLU A 26 -14.14 12.01 -16.45
C GLU A 26 -14.27 13.53 -16.23
N ILE A 27 -14.90 14.24 -17.17
CA ILE A 27 -15.17 15.67 -17.01
C ILE A 27 -16.13 15.88 -15.84
N LEU A 28 -17.07 14.96 -15.63
CA LEU A 28 -18.09 15.03 -14.58
C LEU A 28 -17.50 14.83 -13.18
N ILE A 29 -16.36 14.15 -13.04
CA ILE A 29 -15.61 14.04 -11.77
C ILE A 29 -14.92 15.37 -11.41
N GLN A 30 -14.39 16.07 -12.40
CA GLN A 30 -13.68 17.35 -12.22
C GLN A 30 -14.59 18.53 -11.91
N SER A 31 -15.85 18.31 -12.21
CA SER A 31 -17.03 19.11 -11.99
C SER A 31 -17.39 19.23 -10.49
N ASP A 32 -18.33 20.12 -10.14
CA ASP A 32 -18.90 20.20 -8.80
C ASP A 32 -19.89 19.04 -8.59
N ILE A 33 -19.43 17.97 -7.95
CA ILE A 33 -20.20 16.74 -7.81
C ILE A 33 -21.44 16.90 -6.91
N THR A 34 -21.50 17.98 -6.11
CA THR A 34 -22.63 18.22 -5.19
C THR A 34 -23.95 18.43 -5.91
N LEU A 35 -23.89 18.69 -7.22
CA LEU A 35 -25.04 18.83 -8.11
C LEU A 35 -25.66 17.49 -8.54
N PHE A 36 -24.97 16.36 -8.31
CA PHE A 36 -25.42 15.04 -8.76
C PHE A 36 -26.03 14.22 -7.62
N SER A 37 -27.15 13.56 -7.92
CA SER A 37 -27.76 12.59 -7.01
C SER A 37 -26.92 11.32 -6.89
N ASP A 38 -27.19 10.48 -5.89
CA ASP A 38 -26.54 9.16 -5.77
C ASP A 38 -26.75 8.30 -7.02
N ASN A 39 -27.93 8.36 -7.63
CA ASN A 39 -28.23 7.64 -8.88
C ASN A 39 -27.40 8.17 -10.07
N ASP A 40 -27.17 9.49 -10.14
CA ASP A 40 -26.30 10.08 -11.15
C ASP A 40 -24.85 9.64 -10.96
N LYS A 41 -24.34 9.66 -9.72
CA LYS A 41 -22.99 9.19 -9.39
C LYS A 41 -22.80 7.72 -9.74
N GLU A 42 -23.79 6.87 -9.43
CA GLU A 42 -23.78 5.46 -9.81
C GLU A 42 -23.67 5.29 -11.34
N THR A 43 -24.47 6.06 -12.09
CA THR A 43 -24.49 6.01 -13.55
C THR A 43 -23.19 6.56 -14.15
N ILE A 44 -22.62 7.62 -13.58
CA ILE A 44 -21.33 8.19 -13.99
C ILE A 44 -20.22 7.18 -13.75
N PHE A 45 -20.18 6.55 -12.57
CA PHE A 45 -19.15 5.56 -12.26
C PHE A 45 -19.23 4.34 -13.19
N ARG A 46 -20.45 3.86 -13.50
CA ARG A 46 -20.66 2.81 -14.50
C ARG A 46 -20.10 3.20 -15.87
N ALA A 47 -20.45 4.39 -16.36
CA ALA A 47 -19.98 4.90 -17.64
C ALA A 47 -18.45 5.05 -17.70
N ILE A 48 -17.81 5.41 -16.57
CA ILE A 48 -16.35 5.47 -16.47
C ILE A 48 -15.73 4.08 -16.61
N LEU A 49 -16.26 3.08 -15.90
CA LEU A 49 -15.74 1.72 -15.96
C LEU A 49 -15.92 1.10 -17.35
N ASP A 50 -17.09 1.27 -17.95
CA ASP A 50 -17.42 0.72 -19.27
C ASP A 50 -16.56 1.32 -20.39
N ASN A 51 -16.13 2.58 -20.24
CA ASN A 51 -15.27 3.27 -21.21
C ASN A 51 -13.80 3.37 -20.76
N TYR A 52 -13.40 2.69 -19.68
CA TYR A 52 -12.10 2.92 -19.07
C TYR A 52 -10.95 2.64 -20.06
N GLU A 53 -11.09 1.61 -20.88
CA GLU A 53 -10.10 1.19 -21.89
C GLU A 53 -9.85 2.23 -22.99
N THR A 54 -10.85 3.04 -23.33
CA THR A 54 -10.76 4.06 -24.38
C THR A 54 -10.65 5.47 -23.82
N SER A 55 -10.80 5.64 -22.51
CA SER A 55 -10.80 6.95 -21.85
C SER A 55 -9.42 7.57 -21.69
N SER A 56 -9.38 8.90 -21.59
CA SER A 56 -8.17 9.64 -21.23
C SER A 56 -7.74 9.43 -19.77
N LEU A 57 -8.58 8.78 -18.96
CA LEU A 57 -8.31 8.51 -17.55
C LEU A 57 -7.11 7.59 -17.33
N GLN A 58 -6.78 6.71 -18.26
CA GLN A 58 -5.57 5.89 -18.13
C GLN A 58 -4.31 6.75 -18.02
N ILE A 59 -4.25 7.81 -18.82
CA ILE A 59 -3.11 8.74 -18.85
C ILE A 59 -3.15 9.66 -17.63
N ARG A 60 -4.35 10.11 -17.24
CA ARG A 60 -4.57 11.11 -16.18
C ARG A 60 -4.93 10.51 -14.83
N PHE A 61 -4.72 9.21 -14.67
CA PHE A 61 -5.21 8.46 -13.52
C PHE A 61 -4.74 9.07 -12.19
N PHE A 62 -3.45 9.44 -12.12
CA PHE A 62 -2.85 10.03 -10.93
C PHE A 62 -3.29 11.48 -10.69
N ASP A 63 -3.54 12.27 -11.74
CA ASP A 63 -3.98 13.67 -11.63
C ASP A 63 -5.33 13.83 -10.91
N LEU A 64 -6.17 12.79 -10.98
CA LEU A 64 -7.55 12.83 -10.51
C LEU A 64 -7.79 12.02 -9.23
N THR A 65 -6.75 11.44 -8.64
CA THR A 65 -6.88 10.55 -7.47
C THR A 65 -7.67 11.19 -6.33
N SER A 66 -7.32 12.43 -5.95
CA SER A 66 -8.02 13.17 -4.88
C SER A 66 -9.47 13.52 -5.17
N GLN A 67 -9.91 13.35 -6.42
CA GLN A 67 -11.26 13.65 -6.88
C GLN A 67 -12.14 12.41 -6.91
N TYR A 68 -11.59 11.19 -6.83
CA TYR A 68 -12.41 9.96 -6.85
C TYR A 68 -13.35 9.83 -5.66
N LYS A 69 -12.99 10.42 -4.50
CA LYS A 69 -13.89 10.54 -3.34
C LYS A 69 -15.24 11.20 -3.66
N LYS A 70 -15.30 11.99 -4.73
CA LYS A 70 -16.53 12.64 -5.20
C LYS A 70 -17.55 11.62 -5.74
N LEU A 71 -17.10 10.45 -6.19
CA LEU A 71 -17.95 9.36 -6.66
C LEU A 71 -18.64 8.62 -5.52
N ASN A 72 -18.36 8.96 -4.25
CA ASN A 72 -18.98 8.30 -3.11
C ASN A 72 -20.51 8.48 -3.14
N HIS A 73 -21.21 7.34 -3.13
CA HIS A 73 -22.65 7.19 -3.12
C HIS A 73 -23.01 5.88 -2.40
N SER A 74 -24.25 5.77 -1.91
CA SER A 74 -24.70 4.67 -1.05
C SER A 74 -24.53 3.26 -1.63
N ASN A 75 -24.59 3.10 -2.95
CA ASN A 75 -24.45 1.81 -3.64
C ASN A 75 -23.03 1.50 -4.16
N LEU A 76 -22.06 2.40 -3.92
CA LEU A 76 -20.72 2.31 -4.53
C LEU A 76 -19.98 1.01 -4.17
N GLY A 77 -20.13 0.54 -2.92
CA GLY A 77 -19.52 -0.72 -2.48
C GLY A 77 -20.01 -1.93 -3.28
N ASN A 78 -21.32 -2.06 -3.48
CA ASN A 78 -21.88 -3.16 -4.27
C ASN A 78 -21.41 -3.09 -5.72
N GLN A 79 -21.43 -1.90 -6.32
CA GLN A 79 -21.00 -1.70 -7.70
C GLN A 79 -19.53 -2.08 -7.89
N ILE A 80 -18.62 -1.63 -7.00
CA ILE A 80 -17.22 -2.03 -7.06
C ILE A 80 -17.06 -3.54 -6.88
N GLY A 81 -17.80 -4.14 -5.94
CA GLY A 81 -17.80 -5.58 -5.71
C GLY A 81 -18.14 -6.38 -6.98
N GLU A 82 -19.19 -5.98 -7.71
CA GLU A 82 -19.59 -6.62 -8.97
C GLU A 82 -18.48 -6.58 -10.02
N TYR A 83 -17.83 -5.42 -10.21
CA TYR A 83 -16.77 -5.29 -11.21
C TYR A 83 -15.51 -6.05 -10.83
N VAL A 84 -15.16 -6.06 -9.54
CA VAL A 84 -13.93 -6.67 -9.05
C VAL A 84 -14.03 -8.21 -9.01
N LEU A 85 -15.21 -8.75 -8.67
CA LEU A 85 -15.44 -10.19 -8.62
C LEU A 85 -15.66 -10.83 -10.00
N ASN A 86 -16.04 -10.05 -11.01
CA ASN A 86 -16.23 -10.58 -12.36
C ASN A 86 -14.87 -10.93 -13.00
N PRO A 87 -14.60 -12.21 -13.33
CA PRO A 87 -13.33 -12.62 -13.93
C PRO A 87 -13.14 -12.08 -15.36
N ASP A 88 -14.22 -11.79 -16.08
CA ASP A 88 -14.16 -11.30 -17.47
C ASP A 88 -13.77 -9.82 -17.56
N ASN A 89 -13.79 -9.09 -16.44
CA ASN A 89 -13.41 -7.70 -16.43
C ASN A 89 -11.88 -7.53 -16.55
N PRO A 90 -11.42 -6.64 -17.44
CA PRO A 90 -10.00 -6.33 -17.58
C PRO A 90 -9.35 -5.86 -16.26
N HIS A 91 -8.09 -6.24 -16.05
CA HIS A 91 -7.36 -5.93 -14.79
C HIS A 91 -7.24 -4.42 -14.53
N ASN A 92 -7.16 -3.60 -15.57
CA ASN A 92 -7.07 -2.13 -15.48
C ASN A 92 -8.39 -1.53 -14.97
N VAL A 93 -9.55 -2.10 -15.34
CA VAL A 93 -10.88 -1.74 -14.81
C VAL A 93 -10.97 -2.11 -13.33
N LYS A 94 -10.59 -3.34 -12.96
CA LYS A 94 -10.56 -3.77 -11.55
C LYS A 94 -9.64 -2.90 -10.71
N TYR A 95 -8.43 -2.63 -11.22
CA TYR A 95 -7.45 -1.73 -10.61
C TYR A 95 -8.06 -0.35 -10.34
N PHE A 96 -8.70 0.26 -11.33
CA PHE A 96 -9.37 1.55 -11.17
C PHE A 96 -10.46 1.51 -10.10
N ALA A 97 -11.33 0.50 -10.14
CA ALA A 97 -12.42 0.34 -9.18
C ALA A 97 -11.90 0.22 -7.73
N ILE A 98 -10.86 -0.59 -7.50
CA ILE A 98 -10.23 -0.74 -6.17
C ILE A 98 -9.61 0.58 -5.71
N ARG A 99 -9.03 1.37 -6.62
CA ARG A 99 -8.47 2.68 -6.29
C ARG A 99 -9.57 3.68 -5.89
N VAL A 100 -10.73 3.64 -6.54
CA VAL A 100 -11.90 4.42 -6.09
C VAL A 100 -12.37 3.94 -4.73
N ALA A 101 -12.42 2.63 -4.46
CA ALA A 101 -12.76 2.10 -3.14
C ALA A 101 -11.82 2.61 -2.04
N LYS A 102 -10.51 2.66 -2.32
CA LYS A 102 -9.51 3.24 -1.42
C LYS A 102 -9.80 4.71 -1.11
N GLU A 103 -9.97 5.55 -2.14
CA GLU A 103 -10.19 7.00 -1.95
C GLU A 103 -11.55 7.35 -1.32
N CYS A 104 -12.50 6.41 -1.34
CA CYS A 104 -13.80 6.52 -0.69
C CYS A 104 -13.87 5.82 0.68
N ASP A 105 -12.76 5.28 1.19
CA ASP A 105 -12.67 4.54 2.46
C ASP A 105 -13.73 3.42 2.61
N LEU A 106 -13.96 2.65 1.52
CA LEU A 106 -14.97 1.58 1.50
C LEU A 106 -14.47 0.29 2.16
N ASN A 107 -14.21 0.35 3.47
CA ASN A 107 -13.72 -0.78 4.26
C ASN A 107 -14.63 -2.01 4.26
N THR A 108 -15.91 -1.87 3.91
CA THR A 108 -16.85 -3.00 3.73
C THR A 108 -16.42 -3.96 2.62
N LEU A 109 -15.54 -3.53 1.71
CA LEU A 109 -14.95 -4.37 0.67
C LEU A 109 -13.77 -5.23 1.14
N SER A 110 -13.30 -5.06 2.38
CA SER A 110 -12.11 -5.76 2.88
C SER A 110 -12.12 -7.28 2.66
N PRO A 111 -13.23 -8.03 2.90
CA PRO A 111 -13.24 -9.47 2.65
C PRO A 111 -12.99 -9.85 1.17
N ILE A 112 -13.47 -9.03 0.22
CA ILE A 112 -13.21 -9.23 -1.20
C ILE A 112 -11.75 -8.91 -1.53
N LEU A 113 -11.22 -7.82 -0.97
CA LEU A 113 -9.85 -7.39 -1.22
C LEU A 113 -8.81 -8.37 -0.66
N ILE A 114 -9.06 -8.96 0.52
CA ILE A 114 -8.19 -10.00 1.10
C ILE A 114 -8.10 -11.19 0.14
N ARG A 115 -9.25 -11.67 -0.36
CA ARG A 115 -9.29 -12.77 -1.35
C ARG A 115 -8.53 -12.44 -2.63
N LEU A 116 -8.60 -11.20 -3.11
CA LEU A 116 -7.82 -10.79 -4.29
C LEU A 116 -6.33 -10.82 -4.01
N VAL A 117 -5.88 -10.26 -2.88
CA VAL A 117 -4.46 -10.27 -2.51
C VAL A 117 -3.92 -11.71 -2.46
N LEU A 118 -4.72 -12.65 -1.97
CA LEU A 118 -4.38 -14.08 -1.88
C LEU A 118 -4.53 -14.87 -3.20
N ASN A 119 -5.17 -14.32 -4.22
CA ASN A 119 -5.43 -15.05 -5.46
C ASN A 119 -4.21 -15.05 -6.40
N ASP A 120 -3.55 -16.20 -6.57
CA ASP A 120 -2.37 -16.31 -7.43
C ASP A 120 -2.64 -16.20 -8.93
N ASP A 121 -3.87 -16.47 -9.36
CA ASP A 121 -4.30 -16.35 -10.75
C ASP A 121 -4.70 -14.91 -11.12
N GLU A 122 -4.87 -14.02 -10.14
CA GLU A 122 -5.23 -12.62 -10.39
C GLU A 122 -4.01 -11.79 -10.80
N HIS A 123 -4.25 -10.81 -11.66
CA HIS A 123 -3.21 -9.95 -12.19
C HIS A 123 -2.51 -9.17 -11.06
N ILE A 124 -1.18 -9.10 -11.12
CA ILE A 124 -0.35 -8.49 -10.05
C ILE A 124 -0.84 -7.10 -9.66
N GLN A 125 -1.06 -6.22 -10.63
CA GLN A 125 -1.46 -4.84 -10.34
C GLN A 125 -2.81 -4.76 -9.61
N THR A 126 -3.74 -5.68 -9.88
CA THR A 126 -5.01 -5.77 -9.14
C THR A 126 -4.76 -6.14 -7.68
N ARG A 127 -3.87 -7.11 -7.43
CA ARG A 127 -3.49 -7.55 -6.08
C ARG A 127 -2.79 -6.45 -5.29
N ILE A 128 -1.84 -5.73 -5.90
CA ILE A 128 -1.17 -4.58 -5.28
C ILE A 128 -2.18 -3.47 -4.95
N ALA A 129 -3.11 -3.16 -5.86
CA ALA A 129 -4.15 -2.18 -5.58
C ALA A 129 -5.03 -2.58 -4.38
N ALA A 130 -5.39 -3.87 -4.28
CA ALA A 130 -6.14 -4.40 -3.14
C ALA A 130 -5.34 -4.28 -1.84
N GLY A 131 -4.04 -4.61 -1.85
CA GLY A 131 -3.15 -4.43 -0.70
C GLY A 131 -3.04 -2.98 -0.24
N HIS A 132 -2.88 -2.01 -1.16
CA HIS A 132 -2.88 -0.59 -0.82
C HIS A 132 -4.21 -0.08 -0.27
N ALA A 133 -5.34 -0.64 -0.71
CA ALA A 133 -6.64 -0.30 -0.16
C ALA A 133 -6.78 -0.83 1.27
N LEU A 134 -6.40 -2.09 1.52
CA LEU A 134 -6.40 -2.70 2.85
C LEU A 134 -5.46 -1.98 3.82
N GLU A 135 -4.26 -1.61 3.38
CA GLU A 135 -3.32 -0.79 4.16
C GLU A 135 -3.96 0.55 4.56
N SER A 136 -4.61 1.24 3.61
CA SER A 136 -5.35 2.48 3.91
C SER A 136 -6.43 2.26 4.95
N PHE A 137 -7.25 1.21 4.79
CA PHE A 137 -8.36 0.90 5.68
C PHE A 137 -7.88 0.54 7.09
N SER A 138 -6.73 -0.15 7.21
CA SER A 138 -6.16 -0.58 8.49
C SER A 138 -5.80 0.59 9.43
N HIS A 139 -5.57 1.79 8.88
CA HIS A 139 -5.37 3.00 9.69
C HIS A 139 -6.67 3.55 10.30
N SER A 140 -7.82 3.19 9.75
CA SER A 140 -9.13 3.74 10.10
C SER A 140 -10.02 2.78 10.88
N CYS A 141 -9.83 1.47 10.70
CA CYS A 141 -10.66 0.44 11.33
C CYS A 141 -9.93 -0.90 11.47
N VAL A 142 -10.42 -1.74 12.38
CA VAL A 142 -10.02 -3.15 12.46
C VAL A 142 -10.65 -3.91 11.31
N ILE A 143 -9.84 -4.66 10.56
CA ILE A 143 -10.27 -5.49 9.44
C ILE A 143 -10.34 -6.94 9.89
N GLU A 144 -11.52 -7.55 9.79
CA GLU A 144 -11.72 -8.98 10.09
C GLU A 144 -11.04 -9.85 9.02
N GLY A 145 -10.36 -10.91 9.45
CA GLY A 145 -9.66 -11.87 8.57
C GLY A 145 -8.35 -11.35 7.99
N ILE A 146 -7.82 -10.22 8.48
CA ILE A 146 -6.59 -9.63 7.94
C ILE A 146 -5.36 -10.53 8.13
N GLU A 147 -5.38 -11.39 9.16
CA GLU A 147 -4.38 -12.40 9.45
C GLU A 147 -4.23 -13.45 8.33
N GLU A 148 -5.22 -13.60 7.45
CA GLU A 148 -5.11 -14.46 6.26
C GLU A 148 -3.97 -14.01 5.32
N LEU A 149 -3.48 -12.77 5.46
CA LEU A 149 -2.36 -12.22 4.68
C LEU A 149 -0.97 -12.65 5.19
N ILE A 150 -0.86 -13.32 6.35
CA ILE A 150 0.41 -13.77 6.93
C ILE A 150 1.28 -14.58 5.94
N PRO A 151 0.73 -15.55 5.18
CA PRO A 151 1.54 -16.34 4.25
C PRO A 151 2.26 -15.50 3.18
N ILE A 152 1.68 -14.37 2.76
CA ILE A 152 2.32 -13.45 1.79
C ILE A 152 3.40 -12.61 2.48
N ALA A 153 3.15 -12.14 3.71
CA ALA A 153 4.12 -11.36 4.47
C ALA A 153 5.40 -12.16 4.79
N LEU A 154 5.25 -13.45 5.09
CA LEU A 154 6.35 -14.35 5.48
C LEU A 154 6.88 -15.20 4.31
N LEU A 155 6.55 -14.84 3.08
CA LEU A 155 7.06 -15.58 1.93
C LEU A 155 8.54 -15.27 1.66
N ASP A 156 9.39 -16.30 1.60
CA ASP A 156 10.84 -16.15 1.35
C ASP A 156 11.17 -15.85 -0.10
N ASP A 157 10.50 -16.54 -1.02
CA ASP A 157 10.74 -16.36 -2.44
C ASP A 157 10.01 -15.13 -2.98
N PRO A 158 10.67 -14.27 -3.76
CA PRO A 158 9.96 -13.22 -4.47
C PRO A 158 9.04 -13.88 -5.51
N ILE A 159 7.73 -13.89 -5.26
CA ILE A 159 6.74 -14.13 -6.31
C ILE A 159 7.08 -13.14 -7.42
N ASN A 160 7.40 -13.62 -8.62
CA ASN A 160 7.55 -12.88 -9.88
C ASN A 160 7.26 -11.37 -9.74
N ASP A 161 8.29 -10.62 -9.31
CA ASP A 161 8.31 -9.15 -9.20
C ASP A 161 7.58 -8.47 -8.01
N ARG A 162 7.40 -9.11 -6.83
CA ARG A 162 6.43 -8.62 -5.81
C ARG A 162 6.91 -8.43 -4.38
N PHE A 163 8.10 -7.87 -4.16
CA PHE A 163 8.42 -7.28 -2.85
C PHE A 163 7.33 -6.28 -2.42
N ASP A 164 6.67 -5.61 -3.37
CA ASP A 164 5.56 -4.71 -3.10
C ASP A 164 4.39 -5.37 -2.34
N LEU A 165 3.93 -6.56 -2.74
CA LEU A 165 2.87 -7.27 -2.00
C LEU A 165 3.32 -7.70 -0.61
N LYS A 166 4.54 -8.27 -0.49
CA LYS A 166 5.10 -8.64 0.80
C LYS A 166 5.18 -7.43 1.73
N GLY A 167 5.69 -6.31 1.22
CA GLY A 167 5.78 -5.03 1.94
C GLY A 167 4.43 -4.51 2.40
N LEU A 168 3.40 -4.58 1.55
CA LEU A 168 2.03 -4.20 1.91
C LEU A 168 1.48 -5.07 3.04
N CYS A 169 1.61 -6.39 2.92
CA CYS A 169 1.17 -7.30 3.98
C CYS A 169 1.95 -7.07 5.29
N LEU A 170 3.26 -6.81 5.22
CA LEU A 170 4.07 -6.46 6.38
C LEU A 170 3.64 -5.12 7.01
N ASN A 171 3.35 -4.08 6.22
CA ASN A 171 2.87 -2.79 6.72
C ASN A 171 1.56 -2.92 7.52
N ILE A 172 0.67 -3.82 7.06
CA ILE A 172 -0.62 -4.10 7.67
C ILE A 172 -0.45 -4.95 8.94
N LEU A 173 0.36 -6.01 8.89
CA LEU A 173 0.39 -7.05 9.92
C LEU A 173 1.40 -6.79 11.04
N TRP A 174 2.52 -6.13 10.74
CA TRP A 174 3.55 -5.83 11.74
C TRP A 174 3.13 -4.62 12.59
N PRO A 175 3.26 -4.69 13.93
CA PRO A 175 3.77 -5.78 14.77
C PRO A 175 2.66 -6.61 15.43
N GLN A 176 1.41 -6.39 15.03
CA GLN A 176 0.25 -6.93 15.75
C GLN A 176 0.03 -8.43 15.55
N PHE A 177 0.36 -8.95 14.36
CA PHE A 177 0.07 -10.32 13.96
C PHE A 177 1.32 -11.15 13.64
N ILE A 178 2.49 -10.53 13.60
CA ILE A 178 3.76 -11.19 13.25
C ILE A 178 4.75 -10.91 14.38
N GLU A 179 5.37 -11.96 14.92
CA GLU A 179 6.43 -11.86 15.91
C GLU A 179 7.77 -11.45 15.25
N LEU A 180 8.65 -10.80 16.00
CA LEU A 180 9.92 -10.32 15.46
C LEU A 180 10.74 -11.47 14.85
N ASN A 181 10.84 -12.60 15.55
CA ASN A 181 11.64 -13.74 15.13
C ASN A 181 11.15 -14.34 13.81
N ASP A 182 9.84 -14.47 13.63
CA ASP A 182 9.28 -14.93 12.37
C ASP A 182 9.56 -13.91 11.26
N LEU A 183 9.37 -12.62 11.54
CA LEU A 183 9.59 -11.56 10.57
C LEU A 183 11.01 -11.55 10.03
N ILE A 184 12.02 -11.47 10.91
CA ILE A 184 13.43 -11.31 10.53
C ILE A 184 13.99 -12.52 9.78
N ASN A 185 13.53 -13.73 10.11
CA ASN A 185 13.91 -14.95 9.40
C ASN A 185 13.41 -14.98 7.95
N HIS A 186 12.35 -14.22 7.68
CA HIS A 186 11.71 -14.11 6.37
C HIS A 186 12.00 -12.76 5.69
N LEU A 187 13.06 -12.02 6.08
CA LEU A 187 13.46 -10.78 5.41
C LEU A 187 14.52 -11.02 4.33
N PRO A 188 14.13 -11.11 3.05
CA PRO A 188 15.08 -11.15 1.94
C PRO A 188 15.80 -9.81 1.80
N GLU A 189 17.02 -9.84 1.24
CA GLU A 189 17.72 -8.60 0.96
C GLU A 189 16.96 -7.75 -0.07
N PRO A 190 16.67 -6.46 0.22
CA PRO A 190 15.97 -5.59 -0.70
C PRO A 190 16.76 -5.41 -2.00
N THR A 191 16.06 -5.48 -3.14
CA THR A 191 16.70 -5.25 -4.44
C THR A 191 17.20 -3.80 -4.57
N LEU A 192 18.48 -3.64 -4.89
CA LEU A 192 19.12 -2.33 -5.02
C LEU A 192 18.39 -1.44 -6.04
N GLY A 193 18.09 -0.20 -5.66
CA GLY A 193 17.47 0.80 -6.53
C GLY A 193 15.96 0.66 -6.73
N ARG A 194 15.34 -0.37 -6.16
CA ARG A 194 13.89 -0.56 -6.18
C ARG A 194 13.25 0.14 -4.98
N ILE A 195 12.30 1.04 -5.25
CA ILE A 195 11.54 1.75 -4.22
C ILE A 195 10.09 1.27 -4.30
N ASP A 196 9.72 0.37 -3.40
CA ASP A 196 8.37 -0.20 -3.28
C ASP A 196 7.92 -0.26 -1.82
N SER A 197 6.79 -0.92 -1.55
CA SER A 197 6.22 -1.02 -0.21
C SER A 197 7.12 -1.79 0.76
N TYR A 198 7.94 -2.73 0.27
CA TYR A 198 8.90 -3.46 1.13
C TYR A 198 10.09 -2.60 1.51
N TYR A 199 10.65 -1.87 0.54
CA TYR A 199 11.69 -0.87 0.83
C TYR A 199 11.19 0.15 1.87
N SER A 200 9.95 0.62 1.71
CA SER A 200 9.31 1.55 2.63
C SER A 200 9.08 0.93 4.01
N PHE A 201 8.65 -0.33 4.08
CA PHE A 201 8.51 -1.08 5.32
C PHE A 201 9.83 -1.14 6.10
N ILE A 202 10.90 -1.62 5.45
CA ILE A 202 12.20 -1.81 6.10
C ILE A 202 12.82 -0.48 6.57
N GLY A 203 12.69 0.58 5.78
CA GLY A 203 13.30 1.87 6.08
C GLY A 203 12.50 2.77 7.04
N GLN A 204 11.25 2.42 7.34
CA GLN A 204 10.35 3.25 8.16
C GLN A 204 9.49 2.40 9.12
N ASN A 205 8.49 1.69 8.59
CA ASN A 205 7.44 1.07 9.41
C ASN A 205 7.95 -0.01 10.35
N PHE A 206 8.97 -0.77 9.94
CA PHE A 206 9.61 -1.77 10.80
C PHE A 206 10.12 -1.12 12.08
N ILE A 207 10.87 -0.02 11.96
CA ILE A 207 11.47 0.71 13.09
C ILE A 207 10.42 1.44 13.91
N GLU A 208 9.51 2.17 13.24
CA GLU A 208 8.49 2.96 13.92
C GLU A 208 7.69 2.09 14.88
N LYS A 209 7.25 0.92 14.38
CA LYS A 209 6.41 -0.01 15.14
C LYS A 209 7.18 -1.07 15.93
N LEU A 210 8.52 -1.09 15.89
CA LEU A 210 9.34 -2.03 16.66
C LEU A 210 9.06 -1.89 18.17
N PRO A 211 8.54 -2.94 18.84
CA PRO A 211 8.28 -2.91 20.27
C PRO A 211 9.57 -2.73 21.10
N GLU A 212 9.49 -2.02 22.22
CA GLU A 212 10.65 -1.78 23.10
C GLU A 212 11.30 -3.10 23.55
N THR A 213 10.48 -4.09 23.90
CA THR A 213 10.93 -5.42 24.36
C THR A 213 11.74 -6.17 23.30
N GLU A 214 11.57 -5.82 22.02
CA GLU A 214 12.18 -6.48 20.88
C GLU A 214 13.41 -5.74 20.34
N ILE A 215 13.72 -4.53 20.84
CA ILE A 215 14.85 -3.73 20.36
C ILE A 215 16.18 -4.48 20.47
N ALA A 216 16.42 -5.15 21.60
CA ALA A 216 17.65 -5.89 21.82
C ALA A 216 17.79 -7.08 20.85
N ALA A 217 16.71 -7.83 20.64
CA ALA A 217 16.69 -8.96 19.69
C ALA A 217 16.93 -8.48 18.25
N ALA A 218 16.29 -7.38 17.84
CA ALA A 218 16.50 -6.79 16.52
C ALA A 218 17.96 -6.33 16.32
N LEU A 219 18.57 -5.66 17.32
CA LEU A 219 19.98 -5.26 17.25
C LEU A 219 20.92 -6.45 17.04
N ILE A 220 20.71 -7.53 17.79
CA ILE A 220 21.53 -8.75 17.69
C ILE A 220 21.43 -9.32 16.28
N TRP A 221 20.22 -9.52 15.76
CA TRP A 221 20.03 -10.11 14.43
C TRP A 221 20.66 -9.27 13.32
N PHE A 222 20.44 -7.95 13.32
CA PHE A 222 21.00 -7.06 12.31
C PHE A 222 22.53 -6.97 12.40
N GLN A 223 23.10 -7.06 13.61
CA GLN A 223 24.55 -7.12 13.81
C GLN A 223 25.12 -8.42 13.24
N GLU A 224 24.54 -9.57 13.57
CA GLU A 224 24.99 -10.90 13.15
C GLU A 224 24.91 -11.09 11.63
N ASN A 225 23.90 -10.48 10.99
CA ASN A 225 23.70 -10.57 9.55
C ASN A 225 24.36 -9.43 8.76
N SER A 226 24.96 -8.44 9.43
CA SER A 226 25.51 -7.24 8.78
C SER A 226 26.57 -7.53 7.71
N ALA A 227 27.31 -8.63 7.84
CA ALA A 227 28.32 -9.05 6.86
C ALA A 227 27.73 -9.66 5.57
N ASN A 228 26.46 -10.06 5.60
CA ASN A 228 25.75 -10.64 4.45
C ASN A 228 25.02 -9.58 3.63
N PHE A 229 24.93 -8.34 4.11
CA PHE A 229 24.26 -7.26 3.41
C PHE A 229 25.22 -6.60 2.42
N SER A 230 24.68 -6.16 1.28
CA SER A 230 25.39 -5.26 0.37
C SER A 230 25.68 -3.91 1.05
N ASP A 231 26.80 -3.29 0.70
CA ASP A 231 27.24 -2.00 1.28
C ASP A 231 26.20 -0.87 1.21
N PHE A 232 25.32 -0.93 0.20
CA PHE A 232 24.26 0.05 -0.06
C PHE A 232 22.87 -0.45 0.37
N SER A 233 22.81 -1.55 1.11
CA SER A 233 21.56 -2.13 1.60
C SER A 233 20.85 -1.16 2.54
N ILE A 234 19.54 -1.05 2.38
CA ILE A 234 18.68 -0.31 3.31
C ILE A 234 18.76 -0.89 4.73
N PHE A 235 19.14 -2.17 4.89
CA PHE A 235 19.35 -2.77 6.22
C PHE A 235 20.43 -2.08 7.04
N HIS A 236 21.49 -1.52 6.41
CA HIS A 236 22.46 -0.72 7.15
C HIS A 236 21.83 0.53 7.74
N LYS A 237 20.99 1.23 6.96
CA LYS A 237 20.25 2.39 7.44
C LYS A 237 19.24 1.99 8.52
N THR A 238 18.54 0.88 8.36
CA THR A 238 17.62 0.33 9.36
C THR A 238 18.35 0.07 10.68
N LEU A 239 19.53 -0.57 10.64
CA LEU A 239 20.36 -0.80 11.83
C LEU A 239 20.82 0.52 12.50
N GLU A 240 21.25 1.51 11.72
CA GLU A 240 21.56 2.85 12.26
C GLU A 240 20.34 3.48 12.96
N GLN A 241 19.13 3.29 12.42
CA GLN A 241 17.89 3.75 13.04
C GLN A 241 17.54 2.97 14.32
N ILE A 242 17.79 1.65 14.39
CA ILE A 242 17.61 0.88 15.63
C ILE A 242 18.58 1.37 16.69
N LEU A 243 19.86 1.57 16.34
CA LEU A 243 20.87 2.12 17.24
C LEU A 243 20.42 3.49 17.79
N ALA A 244 19.97 4.39 16.92
CA ALA A 244 19.43 5.68 17.33
C ALA A 244 18.20 5.55 18.25
N LYS A 245 17.28 4.63 17.94
CA LYS A 245 16.09 4.37 18.77
C LYS A 245 16.47 3.82 20.14
N SER A 246 17.46 2.94 20.22
CA SER A 246 17.92 2.29 21.46
C SER A 246 18.54 3.27 22.47
N LEU A 247 19.08 4.40 22.02
CA LEU A 247 19.59 5.47 22.90
C LEU A 247 18.50 6.05 23.81
N ASN A 248 17.23 5.97 23.42
CA ASN A 248 16.12 6.43 24.25
C ASN A 248 15.78 5.44 25.40
N PHE A 249 16.37 4.25 25.41
CA PHE A 249 16.06 3.16 26.32
C PHE A 249 17.27 2.69 27.13
N THR A 250 18.27 3.56 27.36
CA THR A 250 19.50 3.20 28.08
C THR A 250 19.30 2.82 29.55
N ALA A 251 18.13 3.09 30.13
CA ALA A 251 17.78 2.62 31.47
C ALA A 251 17.50 1.11 31.51
N ASN A 252 17.16 0.50 30.37
CA ASN A 252 17.02 -0.95 30.23
C ASN A 252 18.41 -1.57 30.02
N GLU A 253 18.88 -2.32 31.02
CA GLU A 253 20.23 -2.90 31.05
C GLU A 253 20.48 -3.83 29.86
N VAL A 254 19.48 -4.60 29.42
CA VAL A 254 19.60 -5.51 28.27
C VAL A 254 19.84 -4.70 26.99
N ILE A 255 19.00 -3.69 26.74
CA ILE A 255 19.13 -2.83 25.54
C ILE A 255 20.46 -2.07 25.56
N PHE A 256 20.84 -1.52 26.72
CA PHE A 256 22.09 -0.77 26.87
C PHE A 256 23.34 -1.63 26.61
N ASN A 257 23.36 -2.85 27.15
CA ASN A 257 24.47 -3.78 26.94
C ASN A 257 24.55 -4.21 25.47
N THR A 258 23.42 -4.55 24.84
CA THR A 258 23.39 -4.89 23.41
C THR A 258 23.85 -3.72 22.54
N LEU A 259 23.37 -2.50 22.80
CA LEU A 259 23.82 -1.28 22.11
C LEU A 259 25.35 -1.10 22.19
N CYS A 260 25.93 -1.22 23.39
CA CYS A 260 27.37 -1.10 23.58
C CYS A 260 28.16 -2.17 22.79
N GLN A 261 27.66 -3.41 22.78
CA GLN A 261 28.26 -4.51 22.02
C GLN A 261 28.20 -4.24 20.51
N THR A 262 27.03 -3.86 20.00
CA THR A 262 26.84 -3.56 18.57
C THR A 262 27.74 -2.41 18.13
N LEU A 263 27.79 -1.31 18.88
CA LEU A 263 28.67 -0.17 18.57
C LEU A 263 30.15 -0.57 18.57
N SER A 264 30.58 -1.39 19.54
CA SER A 264 31.96 -1.87 19.62
C SER A 264 32.33 -2.68 18.37
N THR A 265 31.46 -3.59 17.94
CA THR A 265 31.64 -4.39 16.71
C THR A 265 31.71 -3.49 15.48
N PHE A 266 30.84 -2.49 15.36
CA PHE A 266 30.87 -1.53 14.25
C PHE A 266 32.16 -0.73 14.16
N ILE A 267 32.63 -0.21 15.30
CA ILE A 267 33.86 0.57 15.37
C ILE A 267 35.05 -0.29 14.97
N LEU A 268 35.13 -1.52 15.49
CA LEU A 268 36.21 -2.44 15.15
C LEU A 268 36.19 -2.82 13.66
N ASN A 269 35.03 -3.22 13.11
CA ASN A 269 34.93 -3.62 11.71
C ASN A 269 35.25 -2.48 10.74
N ARG A 270 34.82 -1.25 11.01
CA ARG A 270 35.16 -0.06 10.19
C ARG A 270 36.62 0.37 10.34
N TYR A 271 37.26 0.07 11.46
CA TYR A 271 38.68 0.39 11.67
C TYR A 271 39.59 -0.56 10.88
N TYR A 272 39.28 -1.86 10.86
CA TYR A 272 40.07 -2.85 10.12
C TYR A 272 39.88 -2.78 8.60
N SER A 273 38.67 -2.50 8.11
CA SER A 273 38.38 -2.34 6.66
C SER A 273 39.01 -1.10 6.02
N ARG A 274 39.57 -0.16 6.81
CA ARG A 274 40.30 1.01 6.30
C ARG A 274 41.83 0.80 6.23
N GLN A 275 42.33 -0.34 6.67
CA GLN A 275 43.77 -0.66 6.67
C GLN A 275 44.21 -1.61 5.54
N GLU A 276 43.26 -2.15 4.77
CA GLU A 276 43.50 -2.89 3.51
C GLU A 276 43.26 -1.98 2.29
#